data_AF-A0A2V8KCR5-F1
#
_entry.id   AF-A0A2V8KCR5-F1
#
_cell.length_a   1.000
_cell.length_b   1.000
_cell.length_c   1.000
_cell.angle_alpha   90.00
_cell.angle_beta   90.00
_cell.angle_gamma   90.00
#
_symmetry.space_group_name_H-M   'P 1'
#
loop_
_entity.id
_entity.type
_entity.pdbx_description
1 polymer ?
#
loop_
_entity_poly.entity_id
_entity_poly.type
_entity_poly.pdbx_seq_one_letter_code
_entity_poly.pdbx_strand_id
1 'polypeptide(L)' 'HPLIPKLGPQEALQALLESRNLRQVDLLPIFGSRSRVSDAVSGKREISKSQARKLGEFFSVSPDLFI' A
#
# COMPACT_ATOMS: atom_id res chain seq x y z
N HIS A 1 -23.01 14.64 -1.31
CA HIS A 1 -21.96 13.93 -0.55
C HIS A 1 -21.06 13.22 -1.54
N PRO A 2 -19.75 13.51 -1.62
CA PRO A 2 -18.89 12.71 -2.46
C PRO A 2 -18.80 11.31 -1.83
N LEU A 3 -19.20 10.33 -2.62
CA LEU A 3 -18.97 8.91 -2.39
C LEU A 3 -17.46 8.76 -2.24
N ILE A 4 -16.96 8.54 -1.02
CA ILE A 4 -15.61 8.02 -0.86
C ILE A 4 -15.72 6.60 -1.43
N PRO A 5 -15.19 6.31 -2.64
CA PRO A 5 -15.14 4.92 -3.07
C PRO A 5 -14.37 4.18 -1.98
N LYS A 6 -14.83 2.99 -1.58
CA LYS A 6 -14.07 2.13 -0.69
C LYS A 6 -12.73 1.88 -1.38
N LEU A 7 -11.71 2.66 -1.01
CA LEU A 7 -10.40 2.61 -1.63
C LEU A 7 -9.92 1.17 -1.45
N GLY A 8 -9.69 0.50 -2.57
CA GLY A 8 -9.05 -0.80 -2.53
C GLY A 8 -7.67 -0.69 -1.86
N PRO A 9 -7.10 -1.80 -1.39
CA PRO A 9 -5.81 -1.80 -0.70
C PRO A 9 -4.68 -1.17 -1.54
N GLN A 10 -4.77 -1.29 -2.87
CA GLN A 10 -3.90 -0.62 -3.83
C GLN A 10 -4.09 0.91 -3.88
N GLU A 11 -5.33 1.42 -3.82
CA GLU A 11 -5.59 2.86 -3.84
C GLU A 11 -5.25 3.50 -2.50
N ALA A 12 -5.49 2.80 -1.38
CA ALA A 12 -5.02 3.23 -0.06
C ALA A 12 -3.49 3.37 -0.05
N LEU A 13 -2.78 2.39 -0.63
CA LEU A 13 -1.32 2.43 -0.76
C LEU A 13 -0.86 3.62 -1.63
N GLN A 14 -1.48 3.83 -2.79
CA GLN A 14 -1.14 4.97 -3.66
C GLN A 14 -1.41 6.32 -2.98
N ALA A 15 -2.57 6.47 -2.32
CA ALA A 15 -2.91 7.70 -1.60
C ALA A 15 -1.92 8.00 -0.47
N LEU A 16 -1.46 6.97 0.25
CA LEU A 16 -0.47 7.13 1.31
C LEU A 16 0.93 7.48 0.78
N LEU A 17 1.32 6.93 -0.38
CA LEU A 17 2.56 7.32 -1.05
C LEU A 17 2.51 8.80 -1.46
N GLU A 18 1.45 9.22 -2.14
CA GLU A 18 1.26 10.61 -2.58
C GLU A 18 1.18 11.58 -1.40
N SER A 19 0.36 11.27 -0.38
CA SER A 19 0.18 12.13 0.80
C SER A 19 1.45 12.32 1.62
N ARG A 20 2.40 11.38 1.53
CA ARG A 20 3.68 11.44 2.26
C ARG A 20 4.88 11.74 1.36
N ASN A 21 4.63 12.02 0.08
CA ASN A 21 5.66 12.24 -0.94
C ASN A 21 6.69 11.10 -1.01
N LEU A 22 6.23 9.87 -0.81
CA LEU A 22 7.04 8.66 -0.86
C LEU A 22 6.98 8.02 -2.24
N ARG A 23 8.05 7.35 -2.62
CA ARG A 23 8.14 6.64 -3.91
C ARG A 23 7.97 5.15 -3.69
N GLN A 24 7.65 4.43 -4.76
CA GLN A 24 7.58 2.95 -4.73
C GLN A 24 8.88 2.31 -4.22
N VAL A 25 10.03 2.92 -4.48
CA VAL A 25 11.32 2.40 -3.98
C VAL A 25 11.41 2.40 -2.45
N ASP A 26 10.67 3.24 -1.76
CA ASP A 26 10.66 3.31 -0.29
C ASP A 26 9.92 2.12 0.34
N LEU A 27 9.12 1.38 -0.47
CA LEU A 27 8.44 0.16 -0.04
C LEU A 27 9.30 -1.11 -0.25
N LEU A 28 10.52 -0.98 -0.80
CA LEU A 28 11.42 -2.11 -0.99
C LEU A 28 11.69 -2.93 0.29
N PRO A 29 11.87 -2.34 1.49
CA PRO A 29 12.04 -3.11 2.72
C PRO A 29 10.84 -4.01 3.06
N ILE A 30 9.65 -3.68 2.54
CA ILE A 30 8.41 -4.42 2.80
C ILE A 30 8.22 -5.54 1.78
N PHE A 31 8.44 -5.25 0.50
CA PHE A 31 8.16 -6.17 -0.62
C PHE A 31 9.39 -6.93 -1.13
N GLY A 32 10.60 -6.51 -0.75
CA GLY A 32 11.88 -7.14 -1.10
C GLY A 32 12.36 -6.91 -2.54
N SER A 33 11.51 -6.45 -3.46
CA SER A 33 11.88 -6.24 -4.87
C SER A 33 11.01 -5.18 -5.54
N ARG A 34 11.60 -4.42 -6.49
CA ARG A 34 10.88 -3.38 -7.24
C ARG A 34 9.67 -3.93 -8.00
N SER A 35 9.82 -5.11 -8.60
CA SER A 35 8.72 -5.77 -9.31
C SER A 35 7.54 -6.06 -8.39
N ARG A 36 7.80 -6.53 -7.15
CA ARG A 36 6.76 -6.81 -6.16
C ARG A 36 6.07 -5.55 -5.66
N VAL A 37 6.82 -4.45 -5.48
CA VAL A 37 6.20 -3.16 -5.15
C VAL A 37 5.29 -2.71 -6.29
N SER A 38 5.79 -2.73 -7.52
CA SER A 38 5.02 -2.29 -8.70
C SER A 38 3.75 -3.12 -8.86
N ASP A 39 3.82 -4.43 -8.65
CA ASP A 39 2.67 -5.34 -8.70
C ASP A 39 1.59 -4.97 -7.67
N ALA A 40 1.99 -4.67 -6.44
CA ALA A 40 1.09 -4.28 -5.35
C ALA A 40 0.49 -2.88 -5.56
N VAL A 41 1.31 -1.90 -5.96
CA VAL A 41 0.87 -0.52 -6.23
C VAL A 41 -0.05 -0.48 -7.46
N SER A 42 0.20 -1.33 -8.46
CA SER A 42 -0.61 -1.43 -9.68
C SER A 42 -1.83 -2.34 -9.53
N GLY A 43 -2.04 -2.96 -8.36
CA GLY A 43 -3.19 -3.84 -8.12
C GLY A 43 -3.14 -5.20 -8.80
N LYS A 44 -2.02 -5.56 -9.44
CA LYS A 44 -1.84 -6.85 -10.13
C LYS A 44 -1.77 -8.02 -9.18
N ARG A 45 -1.43 -7.76 -7.92
CA ARG A 45 -1.31 -8.77 -6.88
C ARG A 45 -1.76 -8.25 -5.54
N GLU A 46 -2.52 -9.10 -4.86
CA GLU A 46 -3.05 -8.84 -3.53
C GLU A 46 -1.92 -8.66 -2.51
N ILE A 47 -2.14 -7.73 -1.59
CA ILE A 47 -1.25 -7.49 -0.47
C ILE A 47 -1.52 -8.59 0.56
N SER A 48 -0.49 -9.37 0.88
CA SER A 48 -0.64 -10.43 1.90
C SER A 48 -0.77 -9.83 3.31
N LYS A 49 -1.44 -10.53 4.24
CA LYS A 49 -1.58 -10.08 5.65
C LYS A 49 -0.25 -9.68 6.31
N SER A 50 0.84 -10.37 5.99
CA SER A 50 2.19 -10.04 6.49
C SER A 50 2.72 -8.72 5.92
N GLN A 51 2.42 -8.41 4.66
CA GLN A 51 2.74 -7.13 4.04
C GLN A 51 1.83 -6.02 4.57
N ALA A 52 0.53 -6.28 4.71
CA ALA A 52 -0.44 -5.37 5.30
C ALA A 52 -0.01 -4.92 6.71
N ARG A 53 0.45 -5.84 7.55
CA ARG A 53 1.01 -5.52 8.88
C ARG A 53 2.22 -4.59 8.79
N LYS A 54 3.19 -4.91 7.92
CA LYS A 54 4.39 -4.08 7.71
C LYS A 54 4.05 -2.69 7.15
N LEU A 55 3.06 -2.60 6.25
CA LEU A 55 2.58 -1.33 5.71
C LEU A 55 1.86 -0.52 6.80
N GLY A 56 1.04 -1.16 7.62
CA GLY A 56 0.41 -0.53 8.78
C GLY A 56 1.44 0.05 9.75
N GLU A 57 2.51 -0.70 10.04
CA GLU A 57 3.64 -0.23 10.87
C GLU A 57 4.41 0.92 10.18
N PHE A 58 4.73 0.80 8.89
CA PHE A 58 5.47 1.81 8.14
C PHE A 58 4.70 3.14 7.98
N PHE A 59 3.40 3.04 7.74
CA PHE A 59 2.52 4.20 7.60
C PHE A 59 1.89 4.63 8.93
N SER A 60 2.08 3.92 10.04
CA SER A 60 1.33 4.16 11.29
C SER A 60 -0.18 4.24 11.06
N VAL A 61 -0.73 3.29 10.30
CA VAL A 61 -2.18 3.15 10.01
C VAL A 61 -2.64 1.73 10.29
N SER A 62 -3.96 1.51 10.36
CA SER A 62 -4.51 0.17 10.54
C SER A 62 -4.15 -0.75 9.34
N PRO A 63 -3.64 -1.97 9.58
CA PRO A 63 -3.31 -2.90 8.51
C PRO A 63 -4.53 -3.37 7.71
N ASP A 64 -5.74 -3.26 8.27
CA ASP A 64 -7.03 -3.53 7.60
C ASP A 64 -7.25 -2.69 6.33
N LEU A 65 -6.54 -1.56 6.17
CA LEU A 65 -6.58 -0.78 4.93
C LEU A 65 -5.95 -1.51 3.74
N PHE A 66 -5.17 -2.57 4.00
CA PHE A 66 -4.42 -3.31 3.00
C PHE A 66 -4.88 -4.77 2.87
N ILE A 67 -6.05 -5.13 3.40
CA ILE A 67 -6.63 -6.49 3.39
C ILE A 67 -7.90 -6.51 2.54
#